data_AF-A0A920IQV1-F1
#
_entry.id   AF-A0A920IQV1-F1
#
_cell.length_a   1.000
_cell.length_b   1.000
_cell.length_c   1.000
_cell.angle_alpha   90.00
_cell.angle_beta   90.00
_cell.angle_gamma   90.00
#
_symmetry.space_group_name_H-M   'P 1'
#
loop_
_entity.id
_entity.type
_entity.pdbx_description
1 polymer ?
#
loop_
_entity_poly.entity_id
_entity_poly.type
_entity_poly.pdbx_seq_one_letter_code
_entity_poly.pdbx_strand_id
1 'polypeptide(L)'
;MIPGAIETPSFSAAMMTDEMLESTKNTIPLKRIGKPIEVANAVMFLLSDLASYITGADLIIDGGKTADLNAETELKVNDEQWFSKIESPEIVSDVTSIEWDDEADLVVLGLGGAGVSAANEALDHGCSVIAIDKTSGGGATARSGGVFYAGGGTSIQKEAGVEDTKENMYNYLVQEVGNVVNQNTLRKFCDTSAENTEWLIENGVQFNAKYYSTKSSYPGGGIIYITQIIP
;
A
#
# COMPACT_ATOMS: atom_id res chain seq x y z
N MET A 1 -3.98 6.61 10.29
CA MET A 1 -5.36 6.84 9.82
C MET A 1 -5.47 6.36 8.39
N ILE A 2 -6.49 5.58 8.07
CA ILE A 2 -6.65 4.91 6.77
C ILE A 2 -8.08 5.19 6.27
N PRO A 3 -8.28 6.27 5.49
CA PRO A 3 -9.59 6.59 4.93
C PRO A 3 -9.94 5.66 3.77
N GLY A 4 -11.23 5.35 3.63
CA GLY A 4 -11.78 4.63 2.48
C GLY A 4 -12.16 5.57 1.32
N ALA A 5 -13.23 5.24 0.61
CA ALA A 5 -13.78 6.12 -0.41
C ALA A 5 -14.41 7.37 0.23
N ILE A 6 -13.76 8.52 0.04
CA ILE A 6 -14.18 9.83 0.57
C ILE A 6 -14.48 10.80 -0.58
N GLU A 7 -15.58 11.54 -0.45
CA GLU A 7 -16.06 12.56 -1.37
C GLU A 7 -15.10 13.76 -1.41
N THR A 8 -14.07 13.63 -2.23
CA THR A 8 -13.08 14.69 -2.51
C THR A 8 -13.17 15.09 -3.97
N PRO A 9 -12.70 16.29 -4.36
CA PRO A 9 -12.66 16.68 -5.77
C PRO A 9 -11.96 15.64 -6.66
N SER A 10 -10.87 15.04 -6.18
CA SER A 10 -10.15 13.98 -6.88
C SER A 10 -10.95 12.69 -7.00
N PHE A 11 -11.69 12.30 -5.95
CA PHE A 11 -12.58 11.14 -6.01
C PHE A 11 -13.71 11.36 -7.01
N SER A 12 -14.34 12.54 -7.01
CA SER A 12 -15.39 12.87 -7.97
C SER A 12 -14.87 12.92 -9.41
N ALA A 13 -13.66 13.42 -9.62
CA ALA A 13 -13.01 13.40 -10.95
C ALA A 13 -12.68 11.97 -11.42
N ALA A 14 -12.40 11.06 -10.49
CA ALA A 14 -12.12 9.66 -10.78
C ALA A 14 -13.38 8.81 -11.02
N MET A 15 -14.50 9.15 -10.38
CA MET A 15 -15.78 8.48 -10.57
C MET A 15 -16.48 9.07 -11.79
N MET A 16 -16.03 8.65 -12.98
CA MET A 16 -16.44 9.24 -14.27
C MET A 16 -17.90 8.96 -14.66
N THR A 17 -18.56 7.99 -14.01
CA THR A 17 -19.95 7.62 -14.27
C THR A 17 -20.72 7.38 -12.97
N ASP A 18 -22.02 7.63 -13.01
CA ASP A 18 -22.94 7.32 -11.91
C ASP A 18 -22.93 5.81 -11.57
N GLU A 19 -22.70 4.96 -12.57
CA GLU A 19 -22.59 3.51 -12.39
C GLU A 19 -21.37 3.12 -11.55
N MET A 20 -20.20 3.72 -11.80
CA MET A 20 -18.99 3.49 -11.00
C MET A 20 -19.18 3.96 -9.55
N LEU A 21 -19.86 5.09 -9.38
CA LEU A 21 -20.19 5.63 -8.07
C LEU A 21 -21.13 4.69 -7.30
N GLU A 22 -22.21 4.23 -7.92
CA GLU A 22 -23.15 3.29 -7.31
C GLU A 22 -22.52 1.93 -7.01
N SER A 23 -21.68 1.42 -7.93
CA SER A 23 -20.91 0.20 -7.69
C SER A 23 -20.02 0.35 -6.45
N THR A 24 -19.27 1.44 -6.35
CA THR A 24 -18.41 1.74 -5.19
C THR A 24 -19.21 1.79 -3.90
N LYS A 25 -20.34 2.52 -3.87
CA LYS A 25 -21.26 2.60 -2.72
C LYS A 25 -21.74 1.21 -2.30
N ASN A 26 -22.14 0.37 -3.25
CA ASN A 26 -22.64 -0.97 -2.97
C ASN A 26 -21.61 -1.86 -2.31
N THR A 27 -20.32 -1.61 -2.56
CA THR A 27 -19.25 -2.37 -1.92
C THR A 27 -18.92 -1.92 -0.49
N ILE A 28 -19.46 -0.78 -0.04
CA ILE A 28 -19.24 -0.24 1.31
C ILE A 28 -20.43 -0.69 2.18
N PRO A 29 -20.21 -1.25 3.38
CA PRO A 29 -21.32 -1.68 4.25
C PRO A 29 -22.33 -0.58 4.60
N LEU A 30 -21.86 0.66 4.81
CA LEU A 30 -22.75 1.82 5.01
C LEU A 30 -23.47 2.30 3.74
N LYS A 31 -23.23 1.66 2.58
CA LYS A 31 -23.88 1.93 1.29
C LYS A 31 -23.80 3.39 0.83
N ARG A 32 -22.72 4.08 1.21
CA ARG A 32 -22.47 5.48 0.84
C ARG A 32 -20.97 5.79 0.83
N ILE A 33 -20.63 6.85 0.10
CA ILE A 33 -19.30 7.46 0.15
C ILE A 33 -19.15 8.24 1.46
N GLY A 34 -17.98 8.19 2.08
CA GLY A 34 -17.67 8.97 3.27
C GLY A 34 -17.50 10.45 2.93
N LYS A 35 -17.79 11.34 3.87
CA LYS A 35 -17.60 12.79 3.70
C LYS A 35 -16.25 13.22 4.27
N PRO A 36 -15.60 14.27 3.72
CA PRO A 36 -14.35 14.80 4.28
C PRO A 36 -14.42 15.12 5.78
N ILE A 37 -15.59 15.57 6.24
CA ILE A 37 -15.81 15.88 7.66
C ILE A 37 -15.66 14.65 8.58
N GLU A 38 -15.92 13.43 8.10
CA GLU A 38 -15.76 12.21 8.89
C GLU A 38 -14.28 11.89 9.13
N VAL A 39 -13.42 12.18 8.16
CA VAL A 39 -11.96 12.11 8.32
C VAL A 39 -11.48 13.24 9.23
N ALA A 40 -11.96 14.47 9.02
CA ALA A 40 -11.59 15.62 9.84
C ALA A 40 -11.95 15.42 11.31
N ASN A 41 -13.11 14.84 11.62
CA ASN A 41 -13.52 14.53 12.99
C ASN A 41 -12.58 13.51 13.65
N ALA A 42 -12.11 12.51 12.90
CA ALA A 42 -11.13 11.55 13.41
C ALA A 42 -9.77 12.22 13.68
N VAL A 43 -9.32 13.13 12.81
CA VAL A 43 -8.14 13.98 13.08
C VAL A 43 -8.34 14.79 14.35
N MET A 44 -9.49 15.46 14.49
CA MET A 44 -9.79 16.27 15.68
C MET A 44 -9.78 15.45 16.97
N PHE A 45 -10.28 14.21 16.93
CA PHE A 45 -10.17 13.29 18.05
C PHE A 45 -8.71 12.97 18.39
N LEU A 46 -7.89 12.63 17.38
CA LEU A 46 -6.47 12.33 17.60
C LEU A 46 -5.64 13.52 18.08
N LEU A 47 -6.08 14.74 17.77
CA LEU A 47 -5.47 15.97 18.28
C LEU A 47 -5.94 16.36 19.69
N SER A 48 -6.98 15.70 20.20
CA SER A 48 -7.52 15.99 21.53
C SER A 48 -6.80 15.21 22.63
N ASP A 49 -6.91 15.69 23.87
CA ASP A 49 -6.35 15.01 25.05
C ASP A 49 -6.94 13.60 25.27
N LEU A 50 -8.08 13.29 24.64
CA LEU A 50 -8.69 11.96 24.68
C LEU A 50 -7.84 10.88 23.98
N ALA A 51 -6.96 11.28 23.07
CA ALA A 51 -6.04 10.39 22.35
C ALA A 51 -4.64 10.36 22.98
N SER A 52 -4.44 10.92 24.18
CA SER A 52 -3.13 11.08 24.83
C SER A 52 -2.32 9.79 25.03
N TYR A 53 -2.96 8.62 24.99
CA TYR A 53 -2.29 7.32 25.10
C TYR A 53 -2.39 6.46 23.82
N ILE A 54 -2.93 7.02 22.73
CA ILE A 54 -3.05 6.32 21.45
C ILE A 54 -1.76 6.57 20.65
N THR A 55 -0.92 5.56 20.53
CA THR A 55 0.29 5.58 19.71
C THR A 55 0.39 4.32 18.87
N GLY A 56 0.79 4.45 17.60
CA GLY A 56 0.96 3.31 16.69
C GLY A 56 -0.33 2.61 16.24
N ALA A 57 -1.50 3.22 16.43
CA ALA A 57 -2.78 2.61 16.06
C ALA A 57 -3.24 2.96 14.63
N ASP A 58 -3.70 1.95 13.89
CA ASP A 58 -4.38 2.13 12.61
C ASP A 58 -5.86 2.48 12.81
N LEU A 59 -6.21 3.75 12.59
CA LEU A 59 -7.60 4.21 12.63
C LEU A 59 -8.25 4.13 11.25
N ILE A 60 -9.11 3.12 11.04
CA ILE A 60 -9.84 2.89 9.79
C ILE A 60 -11.08 3.79 9.70
N ILE A 61 -11.26 4.49 8.58
CA ILE A 61 -12.37 5.43 8.35
C ILE A 61 -12.95 5.19 6.94
N ASP A 62 -13.64 4.08 6.75
CA ASP A 62 -14.01 3.61 5.41
C ASP A 62 -15.45 3.07 5.29
N GLY A 63 -16.30 3.35 6.28
CA GLY A 63 -17.68 2.89 6.30
C GLY A 63 -17.84 1.38 6.46
N GLY A 64 -16.85 0.72 7.08
CA GLY A 64 -16.85 -0.71 7.37
C GLY A 64 -16.23 -1.55 6.26
N LYS A 65 -15.66 -0.93 5.23
CA LYS A 65 -15.12 -1.63 4.07
C LYS A 65 -14.04 -2.63 4.50
N THR A 66 -13.06 -2.23 5.31
CA THR A 66 -11.99 -3.11 5.81
C THR A 66 -12.54 -4.21 6.71
N ALA A 67 -13.61 -3.96 7.46
CA ALA A 67 -14.26 -4.97 8.29
C ALA A 67 -14.98 -6.05 7.45
N ASP A 68 -15.73 -5.63 6.42
CA ASP A 68 -16.38 -6.52 5.45
C ASP A 68 -15.36 -7.38 4.69
N LEU A 69 -14.19 -6.80 4.42
CA LEU A 69 -13.07 -7.48 3.79
C LEU A 69 -12.39 -8.54 4.67
N ASN A 70 -12.69 -8.56 5.97
CA ASN A 70 -12.22 -9.55 6.95
C ASN A 70 -13.36 -10.51 7.38
N ALA A 71 -14.53 -10.45 6.74
CA ALA A 71 -15.69 -11.26 7.09
C ALA A 71 -15.57 -12.72 6.59
N GLU A 72 -14.51 -13.42 7.00
CA GLU A 72 -14.65 -14.80 7.48
C GLU A 72 -14.82 -14.84 9.02
N THR A 73 -14.64 -13.70 9.70
CA THR A 73 -14.98 -13.54 11.12
C THR A 73 -16.18 -12.59 11.28
N GLU A 74 -17.33 -13.12 11.70
CA GLU A 74 -18.47 -12.31 12.13
C GLU A 74 -18.05 -11.37 13.27
N LEU A 75 -18.14 -10.05 13.06
CA LEU A 75 -17.95 -9.08 14.11
C LEU A 75 -19.11 -9.15 15.11
N LYS A 76 -18.85 -9.70 16.30
CA LYS A 76 -19.81 -9.72 17.42
C LYS A 76 -19.75 -8.40 18.18
N VAL A 77 -20.40 -7.36 17.64
CA VAL A 77 -20.37 -5.98 18.17
C VAL A 77 -20.96 -5.85 19.59
N ASN A 78 -21.68 -6.87 20.07
CA ASN A 78 -22.21 -6.95 21.44
C ASN A 78 -21.30 -7.72 22.42
N ASP A 79 -20.12 -8.16 21.98
CA ASP A 79 -19.12 -8.80 22.84
C ASP A 79 -18.31 -7.72 23.56
N GLU A 80 -18.25 -7.76 24.90
CA GLU A 80 -17.45 -6.83 25.70
C GLU A 80 -15.94 -6.94 25.41
N GLN A 81 -15.49 -7.96 24.67
CA GLN A 81 -14.11 -8.16 24.23
C GLN A 81 -13.90 -7.91 22.73
N TRP A 82 -14.79 -7.18 22.05
CA TRP A 82 -14.62 -6.89 20.62
C TRP A 82 -13.33 -6.09 20.30
N PHE A 83 -12.72 -5.46 21.31
CA PHE A 83 -11.38 -4.88 21.23
C PHE A 83 -10.35 -5.91 21.70
N SER A 84 -9.33 -6.18 20.87
CA SER A 84 -8.17 -6.94 21.32
C SER A 84 -7.43 -6.14 22.38
N LYS A 85 -7.25 -6.69 23.58
CA LYS A 85 -6.32 -6.13 24.56
C LYS A 85 -4.92 -6.23 23.97
N ILE A 86 -4.25 -5.10 23.79
CA ILE A 86 -2.84 -5.06 23.41
C ILE A 86 -2.07 -5.33 24.69
N GLU A 87 -1.50 -6.53 24.80
CA GLU A 87 -0.59 -6.87 25.89
C GLU A 87 0.79 -6.24 25.62
N SER A 88 1.52 -5.90 26.69
CA SER A 88 2.91 -5.48 26.55
C SER A 88 3.72 -6.61 25.90
N PRO A 89 4.68 -6.30 25.01
CA PRO A 89 5.53 -7.33 24.43
C PRO A 89 6.31 -8.05 25.54
N GLU A 90 6.42 -9.36 25.41
CA GLU A 90 7.28 -10.14 26.31
C GLU A 90 8.74 -9.78 26.03
N ILE A 91 9.45 -9.32 27.07
CA ILE A 91 10.87 -8.99 26.96
C ILE A 91 11.67 -10.25 27.25
N VAL A 92 12.13 -10.89 26.18
CA VAL A 92 12.99 -12.08 26.27
C VAL A 92 14.42 -11.63 26.54
N SER A 93 14.91 -11.85 27.76
CA SER A 93 16.28 -11.50 28.16
C SER A 93 17.30 -12.62 27.90
N ASP A 94 16.82 -13.86 27.80
CA ASP A 94 17.60 -15.05 27.47
C ASP A 94 16.80 -15.91 26.48
N VAL A 95 17.26 -15.94 25.23
CA VAL A 95 16.60 -16.68 24.14
C VAL A 95 16.60 -18.20 24.35
N THR A 96 17.50 -18.71 25.20
CA THR A 96 17.59 -20.15 25.51
C THR A 96 16.59 -20.59 26.58
N SER A 97 15.94 -19.63 27.25
CA SER A 97 14.91 -19.89 28.25
C SER A 97 13.52 -20.11 27.66
N ILE A 98 13.37 -19.94 26.35
CA ILE A 98 12.11 -20.10 25.61
C ILE A 98 12.19 -21.36 24.75
N GLU A 99 11.13 -22.17 24.81
CA GLU A 99 10.91 -23.25 23.83
C GLU A 99 10.26 -22.64 22.59
N TRP A 100 11.05 -22.47 21.52
CA TRP A 100 10.56 -21.92 20.25
C TRP A 100 9.87 -22.99 19.42
N ASP A 101 8.68 -22.69 18.89
CA ASP A 101 7.92 -23.61 18.03
C ASP A 101 8.55 -23.78 16.64
N ASP A 102 9.21 -22.73 16.12
CA ASP A 102 9.83 -22.72 14.80
C ASP A 102 10.94 -21.65 14.72
N GLU A 103 11.82 -21.75 13.73
CA GLU A 103 12.94 -20.82 13.52
C GLU A 103 13.25 -20.59 12.03
N ALA A 104 13.68 -19.37 11.70
CA ALA A 104 14.11 -19.00 10.36
C ALA A 104 15.11 -17.84 10.39
N ASP A 105 15.88 -17.68 9.32
CA ASP A 105 16.83 -16.56 9.15
C ASP A 105 16.08 -15.21 9.02
N LEU A 106 14.87 -15.24 8.44
CA LEU A 106 13.99 -14.08 8.35
C LEU A 106 12.54 -14.46 8.70
N VAL A 107 11.93 -13.70 9.62
CA VAL A 107 10.49 -13.76 9.89
C VAL A 107 9.82 -12.52 9.31
N VAL A 108 8.92 -12.71 8.34
CA VAL A 108 8.15 -11.63 7.70
C VAL A 108 6.76 -11.54 8.32
N LEU A 109 6.43 -10.38 8.89
CA LEU A 109 5.10 -10.10 9.42
C LEU A 109 4.31 -9.24 8.42
N GLY A 110 3.34 -9.86 7.76
CA GLY A 110 2.50 -9.26 6.72
C GLY A 110 2.98 -9.60 5.30
N LEU A 111 2.23 -10.46 4.62
CA LEU A 111 2.44 -10.90 3.24
C LEU A 111 1.75 -9.96 2.23
N GLY A 112 1.98 -8.65 2.38
CA GLY A 112 1.69 -7.65 1.34
C GLY A 112 2.81 -7.58 0.29
N GLY A 113 2.75 -6.59 -0.62
CA GLY A 113 3.80 -6.40 -1.64
C GLY A 113 5.21 -6.28 -1.05
N ALA A 114 5.38 -5.48 0.00
CA ALA A 114 6.68 -5.31 0.66
C ALA A 114 7.17 -6.60 1.34
N GLY A 115 6.28 -7.33 2.02
CA GLY A 115 6.63 -8.57 2.71
C GLY A 115 7.03 -9.69 1.75
N VAL A 116 6.28 -9.85 0.66
CA VAL A 116 6.62 -10.82 -0.40
C VAL A 116 7.94 -10.44 -1.08
N SER A 117 8.18 -9.15 -1.37
CA SER A 117 9.46 -8.71 -1.93
C SER A 117 10.64 -9.02 -1.00
N ALA A 118 10.51 -8.74 0.31
CA ALA A 118 11.55 -9.05 1.28
C ALA A 118 11.77 -10.56 1.44
N ALA A 119 10.69 -11.35 1.44
CA ALA A 119 10.76 -12.80 1.48
C ALA A 119 11.49 -13.38 0.27
N ASN A 120 11.12 -12.96 -0.95
CA ASN A 120 11.77 -13.43 -2.18
C ASN A 120 13.25 -13.07 -2.21
N GLU A 121 13.60 -11.82 -1.87
CA GLU A 121 15.00 -11.39 -1.82
C GLU A 121 15.83 -12.25 -0.83
N ALA A 122 15.27 -12.58 0.33
CA ALA A 122 15.94 -13.45 1.29
C ALA A 122 16.08 -14.89 0.78
N LEU A 123 15.04 -15.43 0.13
CA LEU A 123 15.06 -16.76 -0.48
C LEU A 123 16.09 -16.84 -1.61
N ASP A 124 16.23 -15.80 -2.44
CA ASP A 124 17.23 -15.71 -3.50
C ASP A 124 18.68 -15.72 -2.94
N HIS A 125 18.85 -15.27 -1.70
CA HIS A 125 20.13 -15.32 -0.97
C HIS A 125 20.31 -16.62 -0.15
N GLY A 126 19.39 -17.59 -0.29
CA GLY A 126 19.47 -18.90 0.36
C GLY A 126 19.06 -18.90 1.83
N CYS A 127 18.43 -17.83 2.32
CA CYS A 127 17.89 -17.76 3.67
C CYS A 127 16.61 -18.58 3.80
N SER A 128 16.38 -19.16 4.98
CA SER A 128 15.07 -19.68 5.37
C SER A 128 14.13 -18.52 5.75
N VAL A 129 12.86 -18.60 5.33
CA VAL A 129 11.86 -17.56 5.59
C VAL A 129 10.60 -18.17 6.18
N ILE A 130 10.17 -17.63 7.33
CA ILE A 130 8.81 -17.82 7.86
C ILE A 130 8.03 -16.54 7.58
N ALA A 131 6.86 -16.67 6.97
CA ALA A 131 5.98 -15.53 6.74
C ALA A 131 4.65 -15.74 7.47
N ILE A 132 4.24 -14.71 8.20
CA ILE A 132 3.01 -14.71 9.00
C ILE A 132 2.16 -13.57 8.49
N ASP A 133 0.94 -13.87 8.07
CA ASP A 133 -0.06 -12.86 7.74
C ASP A 133 -1.29 -13.08 8.63
N LYS A 134 -1.94 -11.98 9.01
CA LYS A 134 -3.21 -12.02 9.73
C LYS A 134 -4.32 -12.69 8.91
N THR A 135 -4.18 -12.67 7.58
CA THR A 135 -5.14 -13.16 6.59
C THR A 135 -4.45 -14.17 5.65
N SER A 136 -4.99 -14.35 4.45
CA SER A 136 -4.40 -15.20 3.41
C SER A 136 -3.27 -14.53 2.61
N GLY A 137 -2.90 -13.29 2.94
CA GLY A 137 -1.87 -12.52 2.25
C GLY A 137 -2.42 -11.59 1.15
N GLY A 138 -1.52 -10.86 0.49
CA GLY A 138 -1.80 -9.86 -0.54
C GLY A 138 -2.18 -8.48 0.02
N GLY A 139 -2.99 -8.43 1.08
CA GLY A 139 -3.37 -7.20 1.78
C GLY A 139 -3.94 -6.11 0.86
N ALA A 140 -3.57 -4.85 1.11
CA ALA A 140 -3.98 -3.73 0.26
C ALA A 140 -3.36 -3.78 -1.15
N THR A 141 -2.18 -4.38 -1.30
CA THR A 141 -1.48 -4.50 -2.59
C THR A 141 -2.33 -5.27 -3.60
N ALA A 142 -2.89 -6.42 -3.19
CA ALA A 142 -3.73 -7.26 -4.06
C ALA A 142 -5.03 -6.59 -4.53
N ARG A 143 -5.47 -5.53 -3.85
CA ARG A 143 -6.69 -4.77 -4.18
C ARG A 143 -6.40 -3.41 -4.81
N SER A 144 -5.13 -3.06 -4.98
CA SER A 144 -4.72 -1.81 -5.61
C SER A 144 -5.06 -1.81 -7.10
N GLY A 145 -5.08 -0.62 -7.71
CA GLY A 145 -5.19 -0.49 -9.16
C GLY A 145 -3.95 -1.01 -9.93
N GLY A 146 -2.96 -1.61 -9.25
CA GLY A 146 -1.76 -2.16 -9.87
C GLY A 146 -0.80 -1.09 -10.41
N VAL A 147 -0.93 0.17 -9.97
CA VAL A 147 -0.05 1.25 -10.42
C VAL A 147 1.32 1.10 -9.76
N PHE A 148 2.34 0.81 -10.57
CA PHE A 148 3.74 0.75 -10.15
C PHE A 148 4.49 1.95 -10.70
N TYR A 149 5.02 2.80 -9.82
CA TYR A 149 5.76 3.98 -10.24
C TYR A 149 7.22 3.60 -10.55
N ALA A 150 7.59 3.67 -11.83
CA ALA A 150 8.94 3.39 -12.28
C ALA A 150 9.37 4.36 -13.39
N GLY A 151 10.66 4.61 -13.46
CA GLY A 151 11.26 5.48 -14.46
C GLY A 151 12.76 5.33 -14.54
N GLY A 152 13.41 6.34 -15.10
CA GLY A 152 14.86 6.39 -15.20
C GLY A 152 15.47 5.52 -16.30
N GLY A 153 14.67 5.11 -17.30
CA GLY A 153 15.10 4.37 -18.47
C GLY A 153 14.86 2.86 -18.39
N THR A 154 13.69 2.44 -17.90
CA THR A 154 13.29 1.02 -17.80
C THR A 154 13.20 0.34 -19.17
N SER A 155 13.24 -1.00 -19.22
CA SER A 155 13.00 -1.73 -20.49
C SER A 155 11.64 -1.38 -21.11
N ILE A 156 10.62 -1.23 -20.27
CA ILE A 156 9.24 -0.89 -20.69
C ILE A 156 9.16 0.53 -21.26
N GLN A 157 9.88 1.50 -20.70
CA GLN A 157 10.00 2.84 -21.27
C GLN A 157 10.62 2.80 -22.67
N LYS A 158 11.69 2.01 -22.84
CA LYS A 158 12.36 1.85 -24.14
C LYS A 158 11.45 1.18 -25.18
N GLU A 159 10.71 0.15 -24.78
CA GLU A 159 9.72 -0.51 -25.64
C GLU A 159 8.60 0.46 -26.05
N ALA A 160 8.16 1.34 -25.14
CA ALA A 160 7.18 2.37 -25.41
C ALA A 160 7.72 3.56 -26.25
N GLY A 161 9.02 3.59 -26.55
CA GLY A 161 9.68 4.71 -27.23
C GLY A 161 9.78 5.98 -26.37
N VAL A 162 9.77 5.84 -25.05
CA VAL A 162 9.88 6.93 -24.08
C VAL A 162 11.32 7.01 -23.56
N GLU A 163 11.96 8.16 -23.77
CA GLU A 163 13.27 8.46 -23.18
C GLU A 163 13.11 9.03 -21.78
N ASP A 164 13.88 8.49 -20.82
CA ASP A 164 13.92 8.97 -19.44
C ASP A 164 15.28 8.66 -18.80
N THR A 165 15.64 9.39 -17.73
CA THR A 165 16.90 9.20 -17.00
C THR A 165 16.68 9.27 -15.50
N LYS A 166 17.54 8.59 -14.72
CA LYS A 166 17.51 8.61 -13.25
C LYS A 166 17.50 10.05 -12.70
N GLU A 167 18.24 10.94 -13.37
CA GLU A 167 18.32 12.36 -13.01
C GLU A 167 17.01 13.09 -13.28
N ASN A 168 16.38 12.84 -14.43
CA ASN A 168 15.08 13.42 -14.77
C ASN A 168 13.99 12.97 -13.80
N MET A 169 13.93 11.66 -13.51
CA MET A 169 13.03 11.08 -12.52
C MET A 169 13.23 11.70 -11.12
N TYR A 170 14.49 11.85 -10.67
CA TYR A 170 14.82 12.47 -9.38
C TYR A 170 14.37 13.94 -9.32
N ASN A 171 14.69 14.73 -10.35
CA ASN A 171 14.33 16.14 -10.41
C ASN A 171 12.81 16.35 -10.38
N TYR A 172 12.06 15.48 -11.07
CA TYR A 172 10.61 15.47 -11.01
C TYR A 172 10.08 15.14 -9.61
N LEU A 173 10.55 14.03 -9.02
CA LEU A 173 10.03 13.58 -7.73
C LEU A 173 10.38 14.52 -6.58
N VAL A 174 11.53 15.20 -6.61
CA VAL A 174 11.87 16.25 -5.62
C VAL A 174 10.80 17.36 -5.59
N GLN A 175 10.24 17.72 -6.74
CA GLN A 175 9.18 18.71 -6.82
C GLN A 175 7.85 18.18 -6.29
N GLU A 176 7.51 16.93 -6.61
CA GLU A 176 6.24 16.29 -6.20
C GLU A 176 6.19 15.98 -4.69
N VAL A 177 7.26 15.43 -4.12
CA VAL A 177 7.26 14.98 -2.71
C VAL A 177 7.82 16.03 -1.74
N GLY A 178 8.47 17.07 -2.26
CA GLY A 178 9.09 18.11 -1.46
C GLY A 178 10.08 17.55 -0.43
N ASN A 179 9.89 17.92 0.83
CA ASN A 179 10.73 17.49 1.96
C ASN A 179 10.12 16.33 2.78
N VAL A 180 9.03 15.71 2.30
CA VAL A 180 8.36 14.61 3.02
C VAL A 180 9.20 13.33 2.98
N VAL A 181 9.96 13.12 1.90
CA VAL A 181 10.86 11.98 1.73
C VAL A 181 12.30 12.44 1.89
N ASN A 182 13.11 11.67 2.64
CA ASN A 182 14.54 11.94 2.75
C ASN A 182 15.20 11.90 1.37
N GLN A 183 16.03 12.91 1.04
CA GLN A 183 16.64 13.03 -0.28
C GLN A 183 17.52 11.83 -0.66
N ASN A 184 18.24 11.22 0.29
CA ASN A 184 19.05 10.04 0.01
C ASN A 184 18.17 8.82 -0.31
N THR A 185 17.05 8.67 0.39
CA THR A 185 16.06 7.62 0.09
C THR A 185 15.46 7.82 -1.29
N LEU A 186 15.07 9.06 -1.62
CA LEU A 186 14.52 9.40 -2.92
C LEU A 186 15.54 9.17 -4.05
N ARG A 187 16.79 9.55 -3.82
CA ARG A 187 17.88 9.32 -4.76
C ARG A 187 18.10 7.83 -5.00
N LYS A 188 18.18 7.04 -3.92
CA LYS A 188 18.31 5.58 -4.01
C LYS A 188 17.15 4.97 -4.80
N PHE A 189 15.92 5.40 -4.55
CA PHE A 189 14.73 4.96 -5.29
C PHE A 189 14.85 5.21 -6.79
N CYS A 190 15.27 6.41 -7.21
CA CYS A 190 15.46 6.73 -8.62
C CYS A 190 16.62 5.94 -9.23
N ASP A 191 17.72 5.77 -8.49
CA ASP A 191 18.91 5.08 -8.98
C ASP A 191 18.70 3.59 -9.20
N THR A 192 17.84 2.94 -8.41
CA THR A 192 17.54 1.51 -8.53
C THR A 192 16.21 1.22 -9.26
N SER A 193 15.45 2.24 -9.67
CA SER A 193 14.10 2.06 -10.25
C SER A 193 14.08 1.11 -11.44
N ALA A 194 15.00 1.27 -12.40
CA ALA A 194 15.06 0.42 -13.58
C ALA A 194 15.44 -1.03 -13.23
N GLU A 195 16.44 -1.23 -12.36
CA GLU A 195 16.86 -2.55 -11.91
C GLU A 195 15.75 -3.28 -11.15
N ASN A 196 15.07 -2.59 -10.23
CA ASN A 196 13.93 -3.15 -9.50
C ASN A 196 12.77 -3.52 -10.42
N THR A 197 12.58 -2.78 -11.52
CA THR A 197 11.56 -3.10 -12.52
C THR A 197 11.88 -4.41 -13.24
N GLU A 198 13.15 -4.61 -13.62
CA GLU A 198 13.59 -5.88 -14.22
C GLU A 198 13.46 -7.04 -13.22
N TRP A 199 13.85 -6.84 -11.97
CA TRP A 199 13.71 -7.86 -10.92
C TRP A 199 12.25 -8.32 -10.75
N LEU A 200 11.28 -7.39 -10.83
CA LEU A 200 9.86 -7.75 -10.81
C LEU A 200 9.46 -8.59 -12.03
N ILE A 201 9.96 -8.23 -13.22
CA ILE A 201 9.71 -9.00 -14.46
C ILE A 201 10.30 -10.42 -14.36
N GLU A 202 11.51 -10.54 -13.83
CA GLU A 202 12.17 -11.84 -13.58
C GLU A 202 11.38 -12.70 -12.59
N ASN A 203 10.74 -12.09 -11.60
CA ASN A 203 9.81 -12.72 -10.67
C ASN A 203 8.40 -12.96 -11.25
N GLY A 204 8.21 -12.75 -12.56
CA GLY A 204 6.99 -13.09 -13.29
C GLY A 204 5.93 -11.98 -13.35
N VAL A 205 6.23 -10.76 -12.86
CA VAL A 205 5.32 -9.62 -13.00
C VAL A 205 5.28 -9.19 -14.46
N GLN A 206 4.07 -9.07 -15.00
CA GLN A 206 3.86 -8.67 -16.39
C GLN A 206 3.63 -7.16 -16.49
N PHE A 207 4.48 -6.49 -17.26
CA PHE A 207 4.34 -5.09 -17.62
C PHE A 207 3.93 -4.94 -19.08
N ASN A 208 3.28 -3.84 -19.43
CA ASN A 208 2.88 -3.51 -20.79
C ASN A 208 3.37 -2.11 -21.16
N ALA A 209 3.97 -1.96 -22.33
CA ALA A 209 4.47 -0.67 -22.86
C ALA A 209 3.35 0.28 -23.35
N LYS A 210 2.09 -0.16 -23.36
CA LYS A 210 0.95 0.73 -23.61
C LYS A 210 0.81 1.72 -22.46
N TYR A 211 0.53 2.98 -22.76
CA TYR A 211 0.32 4.01 -21.77
C TYR A 211 -0.80 4.97 -22.19
N TYR A 212 -1.39 5.66 -21.22
CA TYR A 212 -2.35 6.74 -21.49
C TYR A 212 -1.59 8.06 -21.67
N SER A 213 -1.89 8.79 -22.74
CA SER A 213 -1.30 10.11 -23.00
C SER A 213 -1.78 11.20 -22.03
N THR A 214 -2.85 10.92 -21.28
CA THR A 214 -3.41 11.83 -20.26
C THR A 214 -3.32 11.19 -18.89
N LYS A 215 -3.05 12.04 -17.87
CA LYS A 215 -3.01 11.61 -16.46
C LYS A 215 -4.35 11.00 -16.07
N SER A 216 -4.32 9.77 -15.54
CA SER A 216 -5.50 9.11 -14.97
C SER A 216 -5.08 8.30 -13.74
N SER A 217 -5.97 8.22 -12.76
CA SER A 217 -5.75 7.48 -11.51
C SER A 217 -6.29 6.04 -11.57
N TYR A 218 -7.01 5.67 -12.64
CA TYR A 218 -7.67 4.38 -12.82
C TYR A 218 -7.51 3.94 -14.28
N PRO A 219 -6.39 3.27 -14.63
CA PRO A 219 -6.23 2.73 -15.97
C PRO A 219 -7.19 1.54 -16.14
N GLY A 220 -7.64 1.27 -17.37
CA GLY A 220 -8.25 -0.02 -17.68
C GLY A 220 -7.28 -1.16 -17.35
N GLY A 221 -7.79 -2.28 -16.85
CA GLY A 221 -6.96 -3.37 -16.30
C GLY A 221 -5.87 -3.89 -17.25
N GLY A 222 -4.69 -4.19 -16.69
CA GLY A 222 -3.56 -4.82 -17.39
C GLY A 222 -2.52 -3.87 -17.99
N ILE A 223 -2.50 -2.60 -17.57
CA ILE A 223 -1.59 -1.57 -18.12
C ILE A 223 -1.00 -0.75 -16.98
N ILE A 224 0.32 -0.66 -16.92
CA ILE A 224 1.06 0.11 -15.91
C ILE A 224 1.32 1.51 -16.45
N TYR A 225 1.00 2.53 -15.65
CA TYR A 225 1.36 3.91 -15.96
C TYR A 225 2.86 4.09 -15.86
N ILE A 226 3.50 4.29 -16.99
CA ILE A 226 4.71 5.09 -17.05
C ILE A 226 4.23 6.54 -17.10
N THR A 227 4.55 7.34 -16.08
CA THR A 227 4.41 8.79 -16.22
C THR A 227 5.39 9.22 -17.31
N GLN A 228 4.89 9.46 -18.52
CA GLN A 228 5.64 10.15 -19.55
C GLN A 228 5.86 11.58 -19.05
N ILE A 229 7.07 11.86 -18.55
CA ILE A 229 7.46 13.20 -18.13
C ILE A 229 7.78 13.97 -19.41
N ILE A 230 6.78 14.64 -19.99
CA ILE A 230 7.01 15.68 -21.00
C ILE A 230 7.14 17.01 -20.23
N PRO A 231 8.19 17.81 -20.50
CA PRO A 231 8.41 19.11 -19.84
C PRO A 231 7.27 20.11 -20.01
#